data_AF-A0A959BSC3-F1
#
_entry.id   AF-A0A959BSC3-F1
#
_cell.length_a   1.000
_cell.length_b   1.000
_cell.length_c   1.000
_cell.angle_alpha   90.00
_cell.angle_beta   90.00
_cell.angle_gamma   90.00
#
_symmetry.space_group_name_H-M   'P 1'
#
loop_
_entity.id
_entity.type
_entity.pdbx_description
1 polymer ?
#
loop_
_entity_poly.entity_id
_entity_poly.type
_entity_poly.pdbx_seq_one_letter_code
_entity_poly.pdbx_strand_id
1 'polypeptide(L)'
;MRLITLLLLTFTFTWQGIAQDTEAPSPIIFICDASGSMWGQMQGKAKMEIASEVLSTAVNNLPDNQKIGLVAYGHRKKGDCKDVEFLVDVVNGTKSEINSALQSIKPLGMTPLAYSATLVINQIRASKTKATIILVTDGIESCDGSICEVVKAAKKEGIDFRLHIIGFGLKAEETEPLKCAAGAGDGQYYNAADASGLGNVLNEATSETIDKPKGNVSVYAVKNGIAIDAWVKAYDVIGKGAPISVRTYQDTVYFYLPPSKYDFEVKPLEGSDVNMVTVSGVQSFEDKIVHQNISFDGGKIGITTMNNGANWDCMVKVVDQNGKVAAAVRSYQTPKEVEVNPGTYTITIQALAMKGINTYTEIENVTVQAGGLTPVACDFETGTAFIDARGDGNSIDSVVNIEEVSSGKNVASGRTYNRGREFLLNPGMYKVKVAPLGNYKDRKAQSFTIEVEKGETTTKTITF
;
A
#
# COMPACT_ATOMS: atom_id res chain seq x y z
N MET A 1 -53.28 -64.70 -42.11
CA MET A 1 -52.10 -64.47 -42.97
C MET A 1 -52.03 -62.99 -43.31
N ARG A 2 -51.17 -62.23 -42.63
CA ARG A 2 -50.56 -60.95 -43.06
C ARG A 2 -49.65 -60.46 -41.93
N LEU A 3 -48.34 -60.61 -42.13
CA LEU A 3 -47.26 -60.18 -41.23
C LEU A 3 -47.24 -58.65 -41.14
N ILE A 4 -47.07 -58.12 -39.93
CA ILE A 4 -46.77 -56.71 -39.66
C ILE A 4 -45.24 -56.58 -39.57
N THR A 5 -44.65 -55.85 -40.52
CA THR A 5 -43.22 -55.53 -40.52
C THR A 5 -43.01 -54.18 -39.82
N LEU A 6 -42.35 -54.22 -38.66
CA LEU A 6 -42.00 -53.05 -37.86
C LEU A 6 -40.74 -52.39 -38.45
N LEU A 7 -40.87 -51.18 -39.01
CA LEU A 7 -39.75 -50.39 -39.54
C LEU A 7 -39.16 -49.52 -38.41
N LEU A 8 -38.00 -49.90 -37.90
CA LEU A 8 -37.24 -49.11 -36.92
C LEU A 8 -36.51 -47.96 -37.66
N LEU A 9 -36.96 -46.72 -37.47
CA LEU A 9 -36.22 -45.52 -37.90
C LEU A 9 -35.22 -45.13 -36.81
N THR A 10 -33.93 -45.32 -37.05
CA THR A 10 -32.84 -44.81 -36.21
C THR A 10 -32.57 -43.34 -36.55
N PHE A 11 -33.01 -42.42 -35.68
CA PHE A 11 -32.72 -41.00 -35.78
C PHE A 11 -31.31 -40.73 -35.24
N THR A 12 -30.32 -40.55 -36.11
CA THR A 12 -28.97 -40.13 -35.72
C THR A 12 -29.00 -38.64 -35.39
N PHE A 13 -29.01 -38.32 -34.11
CA PHE A 13 -28.86 -36.95 -33.61
C PHE A 13 -27.38 -36.55 -33.77
N THR A 14 -27.04 -35.84 -34.85
CA THR A 14 -25.71 -35.24 -35.01
C THR A 14 -25.59 -34.06 -34.05
N TRP A 15 -24.85 -34.26 -32.96
CA TRP A 15 -24.44 -33.18 -32.07
C TRP A 15 -23.44 -32.29 -32.82
N GLN A 16 -23.93 -31.25 -33.49
CA GLN A 16 -23.06 -30.19 -33.97
C GLN A 16 -22.63 -29.40 -32.73
N GLY A 17 -21.40 -29.63 -32.28
CA GLY A 17 -20.76 -28.75 -31.32
C GLY A 17 -20.65 -27.37 -31.94
N ILE A 18 -21.40 -26.40 -31.40
CA ILE A 18 -21.17 -25.00 -31.69
C ILE A 18 -19.81 -24.67 -31.06
N ALA A 19 -18.77 -24.58 -31.87
CA ALA A 19 -17.55 -23.91 -31.47
C ALA A 19 -17.92 -22.45 -31.17
N GLN A 20 -17.74 -22.01 -29.92
CA GLN A 20 -17.74 -20.59 -29.62
C GLN A 20 -16.52 -19.98 -30.34
N ASP A 21 -16.75 -19.28 -31.45
CA ASP A 21 -15.77 -18.34 -31.98
C ASP A 21 -15.56 -17.28 -30.88
N THR A 22 -14.44 -17.39 -30.18
CA THR A 22 -13.98 -16.32 -29.30
C THR A 22 -13.54 -15.19 -30.21
N GLU A 23 -14.36 -14.14 -30.28
CA GLU A 23 -14.04 -12.94 -31.05
C GLU A 23 -12.65 -12.44 -30.62
N ALA A 24 -11.73 -12.31 -31.58
CA ALA A 24 -10.36 -11.96 -31.28
C ALA A 24 -10.31 -10.59 -30.57
N PRO A 25 -9.51 -10.42 -29.50
CA PRO A 25 -9.38 -9.14 -28.82
C PRO A 25 -9.01 -8.01 -29.77
N SER A 26 -9.43 -6.79 -29.45
CA SER A 26 -9.04 -5.61 -30.21
C SER A 26 -7.51 -5.45 -30.21
N PRO A 27 -6.92 -5.02 -31.34
CA PRO A 27 -5.47 -4.90 -31.46
C PRO A 27 -4.84 -3.94 -30.46
N ILE A 28 -3.57 -4.20 -30.10
CA ILE A 28 -2.72 -3.32 -29.30
C ILE A 28 -1.60 -2.76 -30.20
N ILE A 29 -1.45 -1.44 -30.25
CA ILE A 29 -0.41 -0.76 -31.02
C ILE A 29 0.55 -0.09 -30.04
N PHE A 30 1.81 -0.52 -30.03
CA PHE A 30 2.85 0.11 -29.24
C PHE A 30 3.48 1.27 -30.01
N ILE A 31 3.64 2.41 -29.35
CA ILE A 31 4.44 3.54 -29.86
C ILE A 31 5.67 3.67 -28.96
N CYS A 32 6.85 3.44 -29.52
CA CYS A 32 8.11 3.42 -28.80
C CYS A 32 8.95 4.67 -29.11
N ASP A 33 9.34 5.37 -28.05
CA ASP A 33 10.31 6.45 -28.11
C ASP A 33 11.72 5.92 -28.37
N ALA A 34 12.32 6.39 -29.45
CA ALA A 34 13.73 6.20 -29.76
C ALA A 34 14.40 7.55 -30.08
N SER A 35 13.94 8.62 -29.45
CA SER A 35 14.60 9.91 -29.49
C SER A 35 15.97 9.85 -28.82
N GLY A 36 16.83 10.84 -29.10
CA GLY A 36 18.21 10.82 -28.60
C GLY A 36 18.36 10.71 -27.07
N SER A 37 17.37 11.14 -26.28
CA SER A 37 17.36 11.02 -24.81
C SER A 37 17.35 9.58 -24.31
N MET A 38 16.86 8.63 -25.12
CA MET A 38 16.82 7.22 -24.79
C MET A 38 18.20 6.53 -24.77
N TRP A 39 19.27 7.23 -25.16
CA TRP A 39 20.67 6.84 -24.85
C TRP A 39 21.05 7.06 -23.39
N GLY A 40 20.27 7.85 -22.66
CA GLY A 40 20.46 8.11 -21.24
C GLY A 40 20.58 6.81 -20.45
N GLN A 41 21.40 6.85 -19.40
CA GLN A 41 21.65 5.68 -18.57
C GLN A 41 20.65 5.60 -17.43
N MET A 42 20.15 4.41 -17.17
CA MET A 42 19.33 4.06 -16.02
C MET A 42 19.80 2.70 -15.51
N GLN A 43 20.10 2.61 -14.21
CA GLN A 43 20.56 1.37 -13.59
C GLN A 43 21.76 0.69 -14.32
N GLY A 44 22.63 1.50 -14.94
CA GLY A 44 23.82 1.02 -15.66
C GLY A 44 23.58 0.49 -17.08
N LYS A 45 22.36 0.63 -17.62
CA LYS A 45 22.00 0.31 -19.01
C LYS A 45 21.40 1.53 -19.72
N ALA A 46 21.39 1.52 -21.06
CA ALA A 46 20.66 2.53 -21.81
C ALA A 46 19.14 2.37 -21.57
N LYS A 47 18.40 3.48 -21.46
CA LYS A 47 16.94 3.46 -21.31
C LYS A 47 16.27 2.67 -22.44
N MET A 48 16.72 2.83 -23.69
CA MET A 48 16.22 2.06 -24.82
C MET A 48 16.40 0.54 -24.65
N GLU A 49 17.55 0.11 -24.12
CA GLU A 49 17.80 -1.32 -23.88
C GLU A 49 16.81 -1.88 -22.86
N ILE A 50 16.61 -1.17 -21.74
CA ILE A 50 15.62 -1.54 -20.72
C ILE A 50 14.21 -1.56 -21.33
N ALA A 51 13.83 -0.51 -22.05
CA ALA A 51 12.51 -0.43 -22.67
C ALA A 51 12.28 -1.60 -23.64
N SER A 52 13.23 -1.90 -24.53
CA SER A 52 13.14 -3.04 -25.46
C SER A 52 13.02 -4.38 -24.75
N GLU A 53 13.81 -4.62 -23.68
CA GLU A 53 13.74 -5.86 -22.88
C GLU A 53 12.36 -6.03 -22.23
N VAL A 54 11.86 -4.97 -21.59
CA VAL A 54 10.59 -5.00 -20.88
C VAL A 54 9.39 -5.08 -21.83
N LEU A 55 9.39 -4.32 -22.94
CA LEU A 55 8.34 -4.40 -23.96
C LEU A 55 8.29 -5.79 -24.59
N SER A 56 9.46 -6.38 -24.91
CA SER A 56 9.51 -7.76 -25.44
C SER A 56 8.89 -8.75 -24.44
N THR A 57 9.16 -8.59 -23.15
CA THR A 57 8.57 -9.43 -22.10
C THR A 57 7.05 -9.27 -22.04
N ALA A 58 6.54 -8.03 -22.05
CA ALA A 58 5.11 -7.75 -22.03
C ALA A 58 4.41 -8.34 -23.27
N VAL A 59 5.00 -8.19 -24.46
CA VAL A 59 4.49 -8.76 -25.72
C VAL A 59 4.42 -10.28 -25.67
N ASN A 60 5.44 -10.94 -25.12
CA ASN A 60 5.46 -12.39 -25.00
C ASN A 60 4.37 -12.93 -24.05
N ASN A 61 4.00 -12.15 -23.02
CA ASN A 61 2.95 -12.50 -22.06
C ASN A 61 1.52 -12.31 -22.59
N LEU A 62 1.34 -11.62 -23.72
CA LEU A 62 0.01 -11.45 -24.32
C LEU A 62 -0.56 -12.81 -24.81
N PRO A 63 -1.89 -12.96 -24.88
CA PRO A 63 -2.52 -14.12 -25.52
C PRO A 63 -2.05 -14.32 -26.96
N ASP A 64 -2.00 -15.57 -27.45
CA ASP A 64 -1.50 -15.86 -28.81
C ASP A 64 -2.41 -15.32 -29.92
N ASN A 65 -3.69 -15.11 -29.64
CA ASN A 65 -4.65 -14.49 -30.57
C ASN A 65 -4.67 -12.95 -30.50
N GLN A 66 -3.83 -12.32 -29.67
CA GLN A 66 -3.75 -10.86 -29.56
C GLN A 66 -3.01 -10.28 -30.77
N LYS A 67 -3.71 -9.45 -31.56
CA LYS A 67 -3.10 -8.68 -32.65
C LYS A 67 -2.27 -7.53 -32.09
N ILE A 68 -1.05 -7.36 -32.60
CA ILE A 68 -0.08 -6.39 -32.09
C ILE A 68 0.64 -5.65 -33.23
N GLY A 69 0.87 -4.36 -33.04
CA GLY A 69 1.66 -3.51 -33.95
C GLY A 69 2.71 -2.72 -33.20
N LEU A 70 3.77 -2.28 -33.92
CA LEU A 70 4.86 -1.49 -33.37
C LEU A 70 5.17 -0.29 -34.26
N VAL A 71 5.14 0.88 -33.64
CA VAL A 71 5.58 2.16 -34.21
C VAL A 71 6.76 2.67 -33.40
N ALA A 72 7.78 3.18 -34.07
CA ALA A 72 8.88 3.87 -33.43
C ALA A 72 9.05 5.27 -34.01
N TYR A 73 9.50 6.22 -33.19
CA TYR A 73 9.88 7.54 -33.66
C TYR A 73 11.31 7.90 -33.25
N GLY A 74 11.95 8.76 -34.04
CA GLY A 74 13.29 9.26 -33.77
C GLY A 74 14.41 8.23 -33.96
N HIS A 75 14.18 7.06 -34.57
CA HIS A 75 15.21 6.02 -34.62
C HIS A 75 16.11 6.03 -35.88
N ARG A 76 15.88 6.93 -36.85
CA ARG A 76 16.57 6.91 -38.17
C ARG A 76 17.25 8.23 -38.54
N LYS A 77 16.66 9.37 -38.18
CA LYS A 77 17.12 10.68 -38.65
C LYS A 77 17.20 11.70 -37.52
N LYS A 78 18.41 12.25 -37.33
CA LYS A 78 18.65 13.32 -36.36
C LYS A 78 17.93 14.61 -36.79
N GLY A 79 17.16 15.21 -35.87
CA GLY A 79 16.48 16.49 -36.10
C GLY A 79 15.22 16.44 -36.99
N ASP A 80 14.79 15.25 -37.43
CA ASP A 80 13.62 15.11 -38.31
C ASP A 80 12.34 14.85 -37.50
N CYS A 81 11.47 15.85 -37.40
CA CYS A 81 10.16 15.75 -36.73
C CYS A 81 9.14 14.89 -37.48
N LYS A 82 9.49 14.34 -38.64
CA LYS A 82 8.68 13.36 -39.38
C LYS A 82 9.26 11.95 -39.31
N ASP A 83 10.30 11.72 -38.51
CA ASP A 83 10.89 10.41 -38.33
C ASP A 83 10.03 9.52 -37.45
N VAL A 84 8.99 8.94 -38.07
CA VAL A 84 8.09 7.94 -37.49
C VAL A 84 7.99 6.78 -38.47
N GLU A 85 8.05 5.56 -37.97
CA GLU A 85 7.97 4.34 -38.77
C GLU A 85 7.07 3.30 -38.12
N PHE A 86 6.20 2.70 -38.92
CA PHE A 86 5.54 1.44 -38.58
C PHE A 86 6.53 0.31 -38.82
N LEU A 87 7.16 -0.17 -37.77
CA LEU A 87 8.11 -1.28 -37.84
C LEU A 87 7.39 -2.61 -38.02
N VAL A 88 6.21 -2.73 -37.41
CA VAL A 88 5.34 -3.91 -37.53
C VAL A 88 3.89 -3.45 -37.68
N ASP A 89 3.24 -3.89 -38.76
CA ASP A 89 1.82 -3.61 -39.01
C ASP A 89 0.94 -4.44 -38.06
N VAL A 90 -0.10 -3.80 -37.52
CA VAL A 90 -1.07 -4.39 -36.58
C VAL A 90 -1.85 -5.58 -37.16
N VAL A 91 -2.02 -5.67 -38.49
CA VAL A 91 -2.83 -6.71 -39.13
C VAL A 91 -2.12 -8.06 -39.16
N ASN A 92 -0.81 -8.04 -39.39
CA ASN A 92 0.00 -9.24 -39.63
C ASN A 92 1.13 -9.43 -38.59
N GLY A 93 1.27 -8.51 -37.64
CA GLY A 93 2.38 -8.50 -36.69
C GLY A 93 2.42 -9.73 -35.79
N THR A 94 3.56 -10.39 -35.78
CA THR A 94 3.85 -11.49 -34.85
C THR A 94 4.69 -11.02 -33.67
N LYS A 95 4.58 -11.74 -32.53
CA LYS A 95 5.44 -11.51 -31.35
C LYS A 95 6.93 -11.54 -31.72
N SER A 96 7.33 -12.44 -32.63
CA SER A 96 8.72 -12.55 -33.09
C SER A 96 9.18 -11.33 -33.87
N GLU A 97 8.36 -10.81 -34.79
CA GLU A 97 8.71 -9.62 -35.57
C GLU A 97 8.82 -8.38 -34.68
N ILE A 98 7.93 -8.21 -33.71
CA ILE A 98 8.03 -7.12 -32.74
C ILE A 98 9.33 -7.23 -31.92
N ASN A 99 9.65 -8.42 -31.41
CA ASN A 99 10.89 -8.62 -30.65
C ASN A 99 12.14 -8.31 -31.49
N SER A 100 12.19 -8.75 -32.75
CA SER A 100 13.28 -8.43 -33.67
C SER A 100 13.36 -6.93 -33.99
N ALA A 101 12.22 -6.28 -34.19
CA ALA A 101 12.15 -4.85 -34.44
C ALA A 101 12.66 -4.05 -33.24
N LEU A 102 12.19 -4.34 -32.03
CA LEU A 102 12.63 -3.68 -30.78
C LEU A 102 14.15 -3.76 -30.55
N GLN A 103 14.77 -4.88 -30.90
CA GLN A 103 16.23 -5.07 -30.79
C GLN A 103 17.02 -4.27 -31.83
N SER A 104 16.40 -3.91 -32.95
CA SER A 104 17.04 -3.17 -34.04
C SER A 104 16.99 -1.64 -33.88
N ILE A 105 16.09 -1.15 -33.01
CA ILE A 105 15.88 0.28 -32.78
C ILE A 105 17.13 0.88 -32.15
N LYS A 106 17.58 2.02 -32.70
CA LYS A 106 18.68 2.81 -32.16
C LYS A 106 18.22 4.23 -31.88
N PRO A 107 18.46 4.77 -30.67
CA PRO A 107 18.03 6.13 -30.37
C PRO A 107 18.80 7.17 -31.19
N LEU A 108 18.15 8.20 -31.74
CA LEU A 108 18.84 9.19 -32.58
C LEU A 108 18.21 10.59 -32.68
N GLY A 109 16.89 10.65 -32.82
CA GLY A 109 16.14 11.77 -33.39
C GLY A 109 15.37 12.58 -32.36
N MET A 110 14.35 13.29 -32.86
CA MET A 110 13.45 14.13 -32.07
C MET A 110 12.30 13.30 -31.45
N THR A 111 11.43 13.95 -30.68
CA THR A 111 10.29 13.36 -29.97
C THR A 111 8.95 13.84 -30.55
N PRO A 112 8.56 13.43 -31.79
CA PRO A 112 7.35 13.90 -32.46
C PRO A 112 6.07 13.19 -31.98
N LEU A 113 5.65 13.42 -30.73
CA LEU A 113 4.55 12.70 -30.07
C LEU A 113 3.21 12.87 -30.80
N ALA A 114 2.84 14.11 -31.11
CA ALA A 114 1.59 14.44 -31.78
C ALA A 114 1.52 13.85 -33.19
N TYR A 115 2.62 13.89 -33.94
CA TYR A 115 2.69 13.33 -35.28
C TYR A 115 2.61 11.79 -35.25
N SER A 116 3.30 11.16 -34.29
CA SER A 116 3.25 9.71 -34.09
C SER A 116 1.83 9.23 -33.74
N ALA A 117 1.17 9.90 -32.79
CA ALA A 117 -0.21 9.62 -32.44
C ALA A 117 -1.16 9.83 -33.64
N THR A 118 -0.96 10.90 -34.41
CA THR A 118 -1.76 11.19 -35.62
C THR A 118 -1.67 10.05 -36.64
N LEU A 119 -0.48 9.53 -36.91
CA LEU A 119 -0.29 8.43 -37.87
C LEU A 119 -1.02 7.16 -37.43
N VAL A 120 -0.88 6.78 -36.16
CA VAL A 120 -1.55 5.60 -35.60
C VAL A 120 -3.07 5.77 -35.62
N ILE A 121 -3.58 6.91 -35.17
CA ILE A 121 -5.02 7.24 -35.17
C ILE A 121 -5.57 7.23 -36.60
N ASN A 122 -4.82 7.73 -37.59
CA ASN A 122 -5.23 7.69 -38.99
C ASN A 122 -5.32 6.25 -39.52
N GLN A 123 -4.41 5.35 -39.12
CA GLN A 123 -4.50 3.93 -39.49
C GLN A 123 -5.72 3.26 -38.85
N ILE A 124 -6.01 3.54 -37.58
CA ILE A 124 -7.23 3.08 -36.88
C ILE A 124 -8.49 3.58 -37.59
N ARG A 125 -8.51 4.87 -37.96
CA ARG A 125 -9.61 5.46 -38.74
C ARG A 125 -9.81 4.74 -40.08
N ALA A 126 -8.71 4.47 -40.80
CA ALA A 126 -8.76 3.81 -42.10
C ALA A 126 -9.20 2.35 -42.02
N SER A 127 -8.78 1.62 -40.97
CA SER A 127 -9.15 0.22 -40.76
C SER A 127 -10.53 0.04 -40.15
N LYS A 128 -11.15 1.12 -39.62
CA LYS A 128 -12.43 1.10 -38.89
C LYS A 128 -12.47 0.05 -37.77
N THR A 129 -11.31 -0.23 -37.19
CA THR A 129 -11.15 -1.22 -36.12
C THR A 129 -10.79 -0.48 -34.85
N LYS A 130 -11.47 -0.76 -33.75
CA LYS A 130 -11.07 -0.19 -32.46
C LYS A 130 -9.73 -0.75 -32.00
N ALA A 131 -8.91 0.05 -31.32
CA ALA A 131 -7.58 -0.39 -30.90
C ALA A 131 -7.16 0.21 -29.54
N THR A 132 -6.25 -0.47 -28.86
CA THR A 132 -5.55 0.09 -27.70
C THR A 132 -4.18 0.57 -28.16
N ILE A 133 -3.81 1.81 -27.84
CA ILE A 133 -2.51 2.41 -28.10
C ILE A 133 -1.76 2.50 -26.78
N ILE A 134 -0.54 1.98 -26.74
CA ILE A 134 0.35 2.09 -25.58
C ILE A 134 1.61 2.84 -26.03
N LEU A 135 1.73 4.10 -25.61
CA LEU A 135 2.87 4.95 -25.92
C LEU A 135 3.86 4.93 -24.76
N VAL A 136 5.13 4.64 -25.04
CA VAL A 136 6.23 4.65 -24.05
C VAL A 136 7.20 5.74 -24.44
N THR A 137 7.46 6.69 -23.54
CA THR A 137 8.33 7.86 -23.81
C THR A 137 9.14 8.29 -22.60
N ASP A 138 10.36 8.77 -22.83
CA ASP A 138 11.21 9.36 -21.79
C ASP A 138 11.30 10.89 -21.88
N GLY A 139 10.49 11.51 -22.74
CA GLY A 139 10.53 12.92 -23.06
C GLY A 139 9.15 13.54 -23.29
N ILE A 140 9.15 14.85 -23.46
CA ILE A 140 8.00 15.63 -23.94
C ILE A 140 8.16 15.97 -25.42
N GLU A 141 7.09 16.47 -26.03
CA GLU A 141 7.08 16.91 -27.42
C GLU A 141 8.20 17.91 -27.71
N SER A 142 8.99 17.66 -28.75
CA SER A 142 10.07 18.55 -29.21
C SER A 142 9.89 19.05 -30.66
N CYS A 143 8.70 18.82 -31.24
CA CYS A 143 8.40 19.09 -32.65
C CYS A 143 7.16 20.00 -32.85
N ASP A 144 6.92 20.92 -31.90
CA ASP A 144 5.85 21.93 -31.94
C ASP A 144 4.42 21.35 -32.07
N GLY A 145 4.24 20.08 -31.72
CA GLY A 145 2.95 19.39 -31.71
C GLY A 145 2.17 19.54 -30.40
N SER A 146 0.91 19.13 -30.41
CA SER A 146 0.13 18.91 -29.18
C SER A 146 -0.59 17.57 -29.26
N ILE A 147 -0.03 16.55 -28.59
CA ILE A 147 -0.63 15.22 -28.55
C ILE A 147 -2.02 15.25 -27.91
N CYS A 148 -2.24 16.09 -26.88
CA CYS A 148 -3.56 16.18 -26.25
C CYS A 148 -4.63 16.70 -27.22
N GLU A 149 -4.32 17.72 -28.01
CA GLU A 149 -5.28 18.27 -28.99
C GLU A 149 -5.54 17.27 -30.13
N VAL A 150 -4.51 16.55 -30.60
CA VAL A 150 -4.66 15.46 -31.58
C VAL A 150 -5.63 14.39 -31.07
N VAL A 151 -5.45 13.95 -29.82
CA VAL A 151 -6.28 12.88 -29.23
C VAL A 151 -7.71 13.35 -28.99
N LYS A 152 -7.91 14.57 -28.46
CA LYS A 152 -9.25 15.15 -28.29
C LYS A 152 -10.00 15.27 -29.62
N ALA A 153 -9.33 15.75 -30.66
CA ALA A 153 -9.93 15.88 -31.98
C ALA A 153 -10.37 14.52 -32.54
N ALA A 154 -9.49 13.51 -32.46
CA ALA A 154 -9.77 12.15 -32.89
C ALA A 154 -10.97 11.53 -32.16
N LYS A 155 -11.07 11.74 -30.84
CA LYS A 155 -12.19 11.27 -30.03
C LYS A 155 -13.51 11.96 -30.35
N LYS A 156 -13.46 13.27 -30.62
CA LYS A 156 -14.63 14.04 -31.06
C LYS A 156 -15.15 13.57 -32.43
N GLU A 157 -14.27 13.05 -33.29
CA GLU A 157 -14.64 12.44 -34.57
C GLU A 157 -15.23 11.02 -34.43
N GLY A 158 -15.28 10.47 -33.22
CA GLY A 158 -15.83 9.13 -32.96
C GLY A 158 -14.87 7.98 -33.30
N ILE A 159 -13.56 8.23 -33.31
CA ILE A 159 -12.56 7.17 -33.53
C ILE A 159 -12.41 6.38 -32.23
N ASP A 160 -12.68 5.08 -32.30
CA ASP A 160 -12.65 4.18 -31.15
C ASP A 160 -11.22 3.69 -30.87
N PHE A 161 -10.53 4.34 -29.95
CA PHE A 161 -9.25 3.84 -29.43
C PHE A 161 -9.13 4.10 -27.94
N ARG A 162 -8.28 3.35 -27.24
CA ARG A 162 -7.85 3.70 -25.87
C ARG A 162 -6.38 4.08 -25.92
N LEU A 163 -5.98 5.21 -25.33
CA LEU A 163 -4.56 5.62 -25.30
C LEU A 163 -4.01 5.59 -23.87
N HIS A 164 -3.10 4.66 -23.62
CA HIS A 164 -2.24 4.68 -22.44
C HIS A 164 -0.91 5.32 -22.78
N ILE A 165 -0.38 6.12 -21.85
CA ILE A 165 0.96 6.72 -21.98
C ILE A 165 1.78 6.33 -20.76
N ILE A 166 2.99 5.81 -20.99
CA ILE A 166 3.94 5.44 -19.96
C ILE A 166 5.14 6.38 -20.06
N GLY A 167 5.29 7.26 -19.07
CA GLY A 167 6.46 8.11 -18.90
C GLY A 167 7.59 7.35 -18.22
N PHE A 168 8.70 7.13 -18.92
CA PHE A 168 9.82 6.32 -18.46
C PHE A 168 11.00 7.20 -18.01
N GLY A 169 11.18 7.32 -16.69
CA GLY A 169 12.20 8.17 -16.09
C GLY A 169 11.96 9.67 -16.27
N LEU A 170 10.69 10.07 -16.44
CA LEU A 170 10.26 11.47 -16.51
C LEU A 170 10.07 12.08 -15.11
N LYS A 171 10.29 13.39 -15.00
CA LYS A 171 9.99 14.16 -13.78
C LYS A 171 8.54 14.62 -13.80
N ALA A 172 7.89 14.66 -12.64
CA ALA A 172 6.46 14.95 -12.50
C ALA A 172 6.01 16.28 -13.17
N GLU A 173 6.87 17.31 -13.11
CA GLU A 173 6.59 18.69 -13.56
C GLU A 173 6.38 18.83 -15.08
N GLU A 174 6.77 17.84 -15.88
CA GLU A 174 6.74 17.91 -17.36
C GLU A 174 5.62 17.04 -17.97
N THR A 175 4.77 16.41 -17.15
CA THR A 175 3.89 15.30 -17.59
C THR A 175 2.46 15.70 -17.96
N GLU A 176 2.07 16.95 -17.70
CA GLU A 176 0.69 17.41 -17.90
C GLU A 176 0.13 17.22 -19.32
N PRO A 177 0.88 17.51 -20.41
CA PRO A 177 0.41 17.23 -21.76
C PRO A 177 0.15 15.74 -22.03
N LEU A 178 0.92 14.86 -21.40
CA LEU A 178 0.79 13.41 -21.53
C LEU A 178 -0.44 12.91 -20.77
N LYS A 179 -0.64 13.38 -19.52
CA LYS A 179 -1.86 13.08 -18.75
C LYS A 179 -3.12 13.53 -19.47
N CYS A 180 -3.09 14.75 -20.01
CA CYS A 180 -4.18 15.30 -20.83
C CYS A 180 -4.51 14.39 -22.01
N ALA A 181 -3.49 13.93 -22.76
CA ALA A 181 -3.67 13.05 -23.91
C ALA A 181 -4.21 11.66 -23.52
N ALA A 182 -3.65 11.04 -22.48
CA ALA A 182 -4.12 9.74 -22.02
C ALA A 182 -5.59 9.79 -21.55
N GLY A 183 -5.93 10.81 -20.75
CA GLY A 183 -7.31 11.04 -20.28
C GLY A 183 -8.29 11.34 -21.42
N ALA A 184 -7.91 12.20 -22.36
CA ALA A 184 -8.70 12.43 -23.58
C ALA A 184 -8.90 11.13 -24.38
N GLY A 185 -7.89 10.26 -24.38
CA GLY A 185 -7.89 8.97 -25.03
C GLY A 185 -8.70 7.86 -24.34
N ASP A 186 -9.47 8.15 -23.28
CA ASP A 186 -10.12 7.16 -22.41
C ASP A 186 -9.14 6.12 -21.81
N GLY A 187 -7.86 6.47 -21.67
CA GLY A 187 -6.83 5.63 -21.05
C GLY A 187 -6.19 6.29 -19.84
N GLN A 188 -4.97 5.88 -19.51
CA GLN A 188 -4.27 6.27 -18.28
C GLN A 188 -2.83 6.69 -18.57
N TYR A 189 -2.35 7.66 -17.79
CA TYR A 189 -0.94 8.01 -17.73
C TYR A 189 -0.28 7.24 -16.59
N TYR A 190 0.81 6.56 -16.89
CA TYR A 190 1.59 5.78 -15.94
C TYR A 190 2.99 6.40 -15.82
N ASN A 191 3.49 6.54 -14.58
CA ASN A 191 4.87 6.93 -14.35
C ASN A 191 5.71 5.69 -14.00
N ALA A 192 6.81 5.48 -14.72
CA ALA A 192 7.76 4.40 -14.52
C ALA A 192 9.15 4.97 -14.22
N ALA A 193 9.57 4.95 -12.95
CA ALA A 193 10.87 5.49 -12.54
C ALA A 193 12.06 4.57 -12.88
N ASP A 194 11.82 3.27 -13.05
CA ASP A 194 12.84 2.27 -13.31
C ASP A 194 12.31 1.08 -14.13
N ALA A 195 13.18 0.10 -14.42
CA ALA A 195 12.86 -1.09 -15.20
C ALA A 195 11.71 -1.94 -14.60
N SER A 196 11.69 -2.09 -13.26
CA SER A 196 10.66 -2.84 -12.56
C SER A 196 9.32 -2.12 -12.65
N GLY A 197 9.34 -0.81 -12.41
CA GLY A 197 8.20 0.08 -12.61
C GLY A 197 7.63 -0.03 -14.02
N LEU A 198 8.49 0.05 -15.04
CA LEU A 198 8.10 -0.07 -16.45
C LEU A 198 7.41 -1.41 -16.75
N GLY A 199 7.94 -2.53 -16.21
CA GLY A 199 7.33 -3.84 -16.40
C GLY A 199 5.95 -3.97 -15.77
N ASN A 200 5.78 -3.44 -14.56
CA ASN A 200 4.51 -3.46 -13.87
C ASN A 200 3.44 -2.65 -14.62
N VAL A 201 3.76 -1.43 -15.05
CA VAL A 201 2.81 -0.56 -15.75
C VAL A 201 2.48 -1.10 -17.15
N LEU A 202 3.42 -1.74 -17.84
CA LEU A 202 3.14 -2.37 -19.14
C LEU A 202 2.16 -3.52 -19.02
N ASN A 203 2.31 -4.37 -18.00
CA ASN A 203 1.37 -5.45 -17.73
C ASN A 203 -0.02 -4.91 -17.37
N GLU A 204 -0.09 -3.81 -16.62
CA GLU A 204 -1.35 -3.13 -16.30
C GLU A 204 -2.01 -2.56 -17.57
N ALA A 205 -1.27 -1.76 -18.34
CA ALA A 205 -1.76 -1.11 -19.56
C ALA A 205 -2.20 -2.11 -20.64
N THR A 206 -1.49 -3.24 -20.81
CA THR A 206 -1.90 -4.29 -21.77
C THR A 206 -3.14 -5.05 -21.32
N SER A 207 -3.47 -5.03 -20.03
CA SER A 207 -4.72 -5.59 -19.52
C SER A 207 -5.89 -4.62 -19.64
N GLU A 208 -5.65 -3.30 -19.67
CA GLU A 208 -6.67 -2.25 -19.68
C GLU A 208 -7.16 -1.87 -21.09
N THR A 209 -7.47 -2.85 -21.94
CA THR A 209 -7.77 -2.61 -23.37
C THR A 209 -9.08 -1.88 -23.64
N ILE A 210 -9.23 -1.33 -24.85
CA ILE A 210 -10.47 -0.71 -25.35
C ILE A 210 -11.71 -1.64 -25.30
N ASP A 211 -11.52 -2.95 -25.17
CA ASP A 211 -12.62 -3.91 -25.00
C ASP A 211 -13.21 -3.90 -23.59
N LYS A 212 -12.46 -3.42 -22.60
CA LYS A 212 -12.97 -3.22 -21.26
C LYS A 212 -13.94 -2.03 -21.23
N PRO A 213 -15.05 -2.13 -20.49
CA PRO A 213 -15.97 -1.02 -20.30
C PRO A 213 -15.25 0.22 -19.78
N LYS A 214 -15.81 1.40 -20.04
CA LYS A 214 -15.32 2.64 -19.43
C LYS A 214 -15.42 2.54 -17.90
N GLY A 215 -14.47 3.16 -17.20
CA GLY A 215 -14.50 3.16 -15.74
C GLY A 215 -15.78 3.79 -15.21
N ASN A 216 -16.46 3.08 -14.32
CA ASN A 216 -17.68 3.54 -13.62
C ASN A 216 -17.41 3.88 -12.15
N VAL A 217 -16.16 3.78 -11.72
CA VAL A 217 -15.68 4.21 -10.42
C VAL A 217 -14.41 5.02 -10.61
N SER A 218 -14.24 6.07 -9.81
CA SER A 218 -12.97 6.74 -9.68
C SER A 218 -12.51 6.82 -8.24
N VAL A 219 -11.20 6.76 -8.02
CA VAL A 219 -10.58 6.97 -6.71
C VAL A 219 -9.52 8.05 -6.82
N TYR A 220 -9.58 9.03 -5.92
CA TYR A 220 -8.58 10.06 -5.74
C TYR A 220 -8.03 9.98 -4.31
N ALA A 221 -6.72 9.87 -4.17
CA ALA A 221 -6.05 9.72 -2.89
C ALA A 221 -5.26 11.00 -2.55
N VAL A 222 -5.48 11.55 -1.36
CA VAL A 222 -4.85 12.81 -0.93
C VAL A 222 -4.26 12.72 0.48
N LYS A 223 -3.21 13.51 0.71
CA LYS A 223 -2.69 13.85 2.03
C LYS A 223 -2.38 15.34 2.10
N ASN A 224 -2.94 16.02 3.08
CA ASN A 224 -2.90 17.47 3.28
C ASN A 224 -3.31 18.25 2.02
N GLY A 225 -4.29 17.72 1.29
CA GLY A 225 -4.75 18.28 0.01
C GLY A 225 -3.82 18.04 -1.19
N ILE A 226 -2.69 17.35 -1.00
CA ILE A 226 -1.75 16.98 -2.07
C ILE A 226 -2.06 15.55 -2.52
N ALA A 227 -2.13 15.32 -3.83
CA ALA A 227 -2.35 13.98 -4.37
C ALA A 227 -1.18 13.05 -4.01
N ILE A 228 -1.50 11.82 -3.60
CA ILE A 228 -0.49 10.79 -3.32
C ILE A 228 -0.77 9.52 -4.11
N ASP A 229 0.28 8.74 -4.33
CA ASP A 229 0.14 7.44 -4.96
C ASP A 229 -0.37 6.39 -3.96
N ALA A 230 -1.32 5.57 -4.40
CA ALA A 230 -1.97 4.56 -3.58
C ALA A 230 -2.39 3.35 -4.41
N TRP A 231 -2.32 2.17 -3.79
CA TRP A 231 -2.99 0.96 -4.26
C TRP A 231 -4.43 0.93 -3.78
N VAL A 232 -5.35 0.70 -4.69
CA VAL A 232 -6.76 0.47 -4.42
C VAL A 232 -7.06 -1.00 -4.68
N LYS A 233 -7.69 -1.68 -3.73
CA LYS A 233 -8.29 -3.00 -3.93
C LYS A 233 -9.78 -2.94 -3.64
N ALA A 234 -10.59 -3.27 -4.63
CA ALA A 234 -12.04 -3.31 -4.52
C ALA A 234 -12.51 -4.77 -4.35
N TYR A 235 -13.04 -5.09 -3.18
CA TYR A 235 -13.56 -6.42 -2.84
C TYR A 235 -15.08 -6.46 -3.04
N ASP A 236 -15.57 -7.34 -3.91
CA ASP A 236 -17.01 -7.55 -4.09
C ASP A 236 -17.58 -8.25 -2.85
N VAL A 237 -18.42 -7.53 -2.09
CA VAL A 237 -19.03 -8.00 -0.85
C VAL A 237 -20.01 -9.15 -1.12
N ILE A 238 -20.62 -9.17 -2.31
CA ILE A 238 -21.64 -10.14 -2.69
C ILE A 238 -21.01 -11.31 -3.47
N GLY A 239 -20.32 -11.00 -4.56
CA GLY A 239 -19.75 -12.00 -5.47
C GLY A 239 -18.52 -12.73 -4.92
N LYS A 240 -17.80 -12.13 -3.94
CA LYS A 240 -16.59 -12.68 -3.30
C LYS A 240 -15.51 -13.16 -4.30
N GLY A 241 -15.46 -12.57 -5.49
CA GLY A 241 -14.42 -12.81 -6.48
C GLY A 241 -13.06 -12.24 -6.05
N ALA A 242 -12.03 -12.46 -6.88
CA ALA A 242 -10.75 -11.79 -6.70
C ALA A 242 -10.94 -10.26 -6.74
N PRO A 243 -10.25 -9.49 -5.88
CA PRO A 243 -10.41 -8.04 -5.87
C PRO A 243 -9.88 -7.41 -7.15
N ILE A 244 -10.61 -6.41 -7.65
CA ILE A 244 -10.12 -5.57 -8.73
C ILE A 244 -9.13 -4.58 -8.11
N SER A 245 -7.91 -4.58 -8.63
CA SER A 245 -6.80 -3.80 -8.06
C SER A 245 -6.30 -2.78 -9.07
N VAL A 246 -6.16 -1.52 -8.65
CA VAL A 246 -5.65 -0.42 -9.48
C VAL A 246 -4.74 0.49 -8.65
N ARG A 247 -3.91 1.29 -9.33
CA ARG A 247 -3.01 2.26 -8.67
C ARG A 247 -3.34 3.68 -9.12
N THR A 248 -3.23 4.64 -8.20
CA THR A 248 -3.64 6.04 -8.46
C THR A 248 -2.60 6.87 -9.20
N TYR A 249 -1.30 6.55 -9.08
CA TYR A 249 -0.21 7.29 -9.73
C TYR A 249 -0.23 8.81 -9.42
N GLN A 250 -0.56 9.18 -8.19
CA GLN A 250 -0.73 10.57 -7.74
C GLN A 250 -1.82 11.35 -8.51
N ASP A 251 -2.77 10.66 -9.13
CA ASP A 251 -3.89 11.26 -9.85
C ASP A 251 -5.19 10.48 -9.59
N THR A 252 -6.29 10.92 -10.20
CA THR A 252 -7.56 10.19 -10.17
C THR A 252 -7.49 8.98 -11.09
N VAL A 253 -7.60 7.78 -10.52
CA VAL A 253 -7.72 6.55 -11.31
C VAL A 253 -9.19 6.26 -11.61
N TYR A 254 -9.48 5.86 -12.85
CA TYR A 254 -10.80 5.41 -13.28
C TYR A 254 -10.71 3.93 -13.66
N PHE A 255 -11.66 3.14 -13.15
CA PHE A 255 -11.70 1.70 -13.41
C PHE A 255 -13.13 1.17 -13.37
N TYR A 256 -13.34 0.03 -14.02
CA TYR A 256 -14.65 -0.59 -14.09
C TYR A 256 -14.83 -1.61 -12.96
N LEU A 257 -15.94 -1.49 -12.25
CA LEU A 257 -16.47 -2.50 -11.33
C LEU A 257 -17.81 -3.00 -11.85
N PRO A 258 -18.02 -4.32 -12.00
CA PRO A 258 -19.35 -4.86 -12.23
C PRO A 258 -20.37 -4.28 -11.22
N PRO A 259 -21.63 -4.05 -11.60
CA PRO A 259 -22.64 -3.55 -10.66
C PRO A 259 -22.79 -4.45 -9.42
N SER A 260 -22.33 -3.97 -8.27
CA SER A 260 -22.39 -4.67 -6.99
C SER A 260 -22.10 -3.67 -5.84
N LYS A 261 -21.93 -4.20 -4.63
CA LYS A 261 -21.46 -3.48 -3.45
C LYS A 261 -20.03 -3.91 -3.11
N TYR A 262 -19.14 -2.95 -2.90
CA TYR A 262 -17.73 -3.17 -2.70
C TYR A 262 -17.20 -2.56 -1.41
N ASP A 263 -16.21 -3.21 -0.82
CA ASP A 263 -15.35 -2.63 0.19
C ASP A 263 -13.98 -2.33 -0.44
N PHE A 264 -13.51 -1.10 -0.29
CA PHE A 264 -12.23 -0.66 -0.82
C PHE A 264 -11.18 -0.69 0.28
N GLU A 265 -10.04 -1.32 0.00
CA GLU A 265 -8.81 -1.18 0.78
C GLU A 265 -7.86 -0.28 -0.01
N VAL A 266 -7.56 0.90 0.54
CA VAL A 266 -6.70 1.89 -0.11
C VAL A 266 -5.43 2.06 0.72
N LYS A 267 -4.29 1.72 0.13
CA LYS A 267 -2.97 1.73 0.78
C LYS A 267 -2.08 2.76 0.12
N PRO A 268 -1.56 3.77 0.85
CA PRO A 268 -0.63 4.72 0.28
C PRO A 268 0.70 4.02 -0.03
N LEU A 269 1.31 4.38 -1.15
CA LEU A 269 2.61 3.88 -1.58
C LEU A 269 3.77 4.77 -1.14
N GLU A 270 3.46 6.03 -0.81
CA GLU A 270 4.41 7.04 -0.37
C GLU A 270 3.70 8.12 0.46
N GLY A 271 4.49 8.97 1.13
CA GLY A 271 3.99 10.18 1.79
C GLY A 271 3.17 9.97 3.07
N SER A 272 2.80 8.74 3.45
CA SER A 272 2.03 8.48 4.67
C SER A 272 2.51 7.31 5.51
N ASP A 273 2.55 7.52 6.83
CA ASP A 273 2.74 6.47 7.85
C ASP A 273 1.43 5.71 8.16
N VAL A 274 0.30 6.16 7.59
CA VAL A 274 -0.99 5.48 7.68
C VAL A 274 -0.97 4.23 6.80
N ASN A 275 -1.13 3.06 7.41
CA ASN A 275 -0.93 1.79 6.73
C ASN A 275 -2.00 1.45 5.66
N MET A 276 -3.27 1.85 5.86
CA MET A 276 -4.40 1.56 4.94
C MET A 276 -5.68 2.28 5.42
N VAL A 277 -6.52 2.75 4.49
CA VAL A 277 -7.89 3.23 4.74
C VAL A 277 -8.87 2.26 4.10
N THR A 278 -9.91 1.87 4.85
CA THR A 278 -11.00 1.03 4.33
C THR A 278 -12.25 1.87 4.12
N VAL A 279 -12.84 1.79 2.93
CA VAL A 279 -14.14 2.42 2.62
C VAL A 279 -15.14 1.34 2.27
N SER A 280 -16.08 1.09 3.18
CA SER A 280 -17.04 0.01 3.03
C SER A 280 -18.32 0.46 2.30
N GLY A 281 -18.89 -0.47 1.54
CA GLY A 281 -20.21 -0.33 0.94
C GLY A 281 -20.33 0.64 -0.23
N VAL A 282 -19.24 0.86 -0.98
CA VAL A 282 -19.26 1.61 -2.23
C VAL A 282 -20.09 0.84 -3.26
N GLN A 283 -21.11 1.47 -3.82
CA GLN A 283 -21.96 0.84 -4.83
C GLN A 283 -21.54 1.25 -6.23
N SER A 284 -21.36 0.29 -7.15
CA SER A 284 -21.07 0.53 -8.56
C SER A 284 -22.33 0.35 -9.43
N PHE A 285 -22.36 0.98 -10.59
CA PHE A 285 -23.52 1.06 -11.49
C PHE A 285 -23.05 1.03 -12.95
N GLU A 286 -23.89 0.60 -13.90
CA GLU A 286 -23.49 0.55 -15.31
C GLU A 286 -23.41 1.94 -15.98
N ASP A 287 -24.27 2.87 -15.57
CA ASP A 287 -24.57 4.11 -16.32
C ASP A 287 -24.12 5.40 -15.61
N LYS A 288 -23.50 5.30 -14.43
CA LYS A 288 -22.99 6.46 -13.69
C LYS A 288 -21.63 6.18 -13.06
N ILE A 289 -20.83 7.23 -12.97
CA ILE A 289 -19.52 7.19 -12.33
C ILE A 289 -19.67 7.49 -10.84
N VAL A 290 -19.06 6.66 -9.99
CA VAL A 290 -19.00 6.85 -8.55
C VAL A 290 -17.60 7.32 -8.15
N HIS A 291 -17.52 8.53 -7.62
CA HIS A 291 -16.27 9.14 -7.18
C HIS A 291 -16.01 8.85 -5.70
N GLN A 292 -14.79 8.41 -5.38
CA GLN A 292 -14.31 8.23 -4.01
C GLN A 292 -13.08 9.12 -3.78
N ASN A 293 -13.17 10.02 -2.82
CA ASN A 293 -12.04 10.82 -2.36
C ASN A 293 -11.54 10.25 -1.03
N ILE A 294 -10.30 9.79 -1.01
CA ILE A 294 -9.69 9.08 0.10
C ILE A 294 -8.62 9.98 0.71
N SER A 295 -8.91 10.53 1.88
CA SER A 295 -7.94 11.30 2.65
C SER A 295 -7.12 10.39 3.56
N PHE A 296 -5.81 10.60 3.52
CA PHE A 296 -4.82 10.04 4.44
C PHE A 296 -4.38 11.05 5.49
N ASP A 297 -5.22 12.05 5.77
CA ASP A 297 -5.04 13.00 6.87
C ASP A 297 -5.35 12.29 8.18
N GLY A 298 -4.35 11.58 8.69
CA GLY A 298 -4.41 11.00 10.02
C GLY A 298 -4.61 12.09 11.07
N GLY A 299 -5.20 11.71 12.20
CA GLY A 299 -5.08 12.52 13.41
C GLY A 299 -3.93 12.00 14.26
N LYS A 300 -3.32 12.90 15.02
CA LYS A 300 -2.23 12.60 15.93
C LYS A 300 -2.75 12.38 17.33
N ILE A 301 -2.19 11.40 18.03
CA ILE A 301 -2.38 11.21 19.46
C ILE A 301 -1.08 11.62 20.15
N GLY A 302 -1.15 12.68 20.97
CA GLY A 302 -0.03 13.17 21.76
C GLY A 302 0.02 12.45 23.10
N ILE A 303 1.03 11.62 23.32
CA ILE A 303 1.17 10.71 24.46
C ILE A 303 2.16 11.30 25.47
N THR A 304 1.69 11.52 26.69
CA THR A 304 2.53 11.91 27.85
C THR A 304 2.38 10.89 28.97
N THR A 305 3.47 10.22 29.35
CA THR A 305 3.47 9.22 30.41
C THR A 305 4.39 9.63 31.55
N MET A 306 3.87 9.60 32.77
CA MET A 306 4.55 10.08 33.97
C MET A 306 4.50 9.04 35.10
N ASN A 307 5.38 9.21 36.08
CA ASN A 307 5.35 8.54 37.37
C ASN A 307 5.71 9.58 38.43
N ASN A 308 4.79 9.82 39.36
CA ASN A 308 4.90 10.90 40.35
C ASN A 308 5.20 12.27 39.71
N GLY A 309 4.58 12.56 38.55
CA GLY A 309 4.71 13.81 37.82
C GLY A 309 6.01 13.97 37.00
N ALA A 310 6.93 13.01 37.03
CA ALA A 310 8.13 12.99 36.19
C ALA A 310 7.93 12.04 35.00
N ASN A 311 8.51 12.36 33.83
CA ASN A 311 8.38 11.51 32.65
C ASN A 311 8.83 10.06 32.94
N TRP A 312 8.03 9.10 32.49
CA TRP A 312 8.26 7.69 32.73
C TRP A 312 8.20 6.86 31.46
N ASP A 313 8.97 5.77 31.44
CA ASP A 313 9.03 4.87 30.30
C ASP A 313 7.86 3.89 30.32
N CYS A 314 7.08 3.91 29.25
CA CYS A 314 5.87 3.12 29.08
C CYS A 314 5.84 2.51 27.67
N MET A 315 5.21 1.34 27.55
CA MET A 315 4.77 0.81 26.27
C MET A 315 3.33 1.22 26.03
N VAL A 316 3.06 1.93 24.94
CA VAL A 316 1.73 2.43 24.59
C VAL A 316 1.24 1.75 23.31
N LYS A 317 -0.02 1.32 23.31
CA LYS A 317 -0.70 0.80 22.11
C LYS A 317 -2.00 1.55 21.87
N VAL A 318 -2.28 1.86 20.61
CA VAL A 318 -3.54 2.42 20.14
C VAL A 318 -4.30 1.29 19.46
N VAL A 319 -5.47 0.96 19.97
CA VAL A 319 -6.28 -0.18 19.55
C VAL A 319 -7.59 0.34 18.96
N ASP A 320 -7.94 -0.08 17.75
CA ASP A 320 -9.20 0.29 17.10
C ASP A 320 -10.39 -0.46 17.71
N GLN A 321 -11.61 -0.09 17.30
CA GLN A 321 -12.85 -0.71 17.80
C GLN A 321 -12.98 -2.20 17.46
N ASN A 322 -12.20 -2.72 16.52
CA ASN A 322 -12.17 -4.13 16.15
C ASN A 322 -11.10 -4.92 16.93
N GLY A 323 -10.38 -4.26 17.86
CA GLY A 323 -9.32 -4.87 18.65
C GLY A 323 -7.97 -4.97 17.93
N LYS A 324 -7.82 -4.36 16.75
CA LYS A 324 -6.55 -4.34 16.00
C LYS A 324 -5.69 -3.19 16.47
N VAL A 325 -4.39 -3.44 16.65
CA VAL A 325 -3.41 -2.42 17.01
C VAL A 325 -3.15 -1.51 15.81
N ALA A 326 -3.60 -0.26 15.90
CA ALA A 326 -3.40 0.77 14.88
C ALA A 326 -1.99 1.40 14.98
N ALA A 327 -1.47 1.57 16.20
CA ALA A 327 -0.13 2.07 16.46
C ALA A 327 0.44 1.53 17.78
N ALA A 328 1.76 1.45 17.90
CA ALA A 328 2.43 1.09 19.15
C ALA A 328 3.76 1.83 19.28
N VAL A 329 4.03 2.40 20.46
CA VAL A 329 5.24 3.20 20.72
C VAL A 329 5.73 3.02 22.15
N ARG A 330 7.05 2.96 22.33
CA ARG A 330 7.68 3.08 23.65
C ARG A 330 8.07 4.53 23.90
N SER A 331 7.71 5.07 25.06
CA SER A 331 7.88 6.51 25.34
C SER A 331 9.34 6.91 25.60
N TYR A 332 10.18 6.02 26.14
CA TYR A 332 11.57 6.32 26.49
C TYR A 332 11.69 7.60 27.34
N GLN A 333 10.77 7.80 28.29
CA GLN A 333 10.72 8.99 29.18
C GLN A 333 10.59 10.33 28.44
N THR A 334 10.02 10.31 27.24
CA THR A 334 9.75 11.52 26.44
C THR A 334 8.32 11.48 25.90
N PRO A 335 7.62 12.62 25.77
CA PRO A 335 6.36 12.67 25.05
C PRO A 335 6.51 12.14 23.62
N LYS A 336 5.48 11.46 23.12
CA LYS A 336 5.44 10.90 21.76
C LYS A 336 4.19 11.35 21.03
N GLU A 337 4.26 11.35 19.72
CA GLU A 337 3.08 11.47 18.86
C GLU A 337 2.97 10.19 18.03
N VAL A 338 1.75 9.71 17.84
CA VAL A 338 1.44 8.65 16.87
C VAL A 338 0.32 9.11 15.96
N GLU A 339 0.46 8.91 14.65
CA GLU A 339 -0.55 9.26 13.65
C GLU A 339 -1.40 8.03 13.36
N VAL A 340 -2.73 8.18 13.41
CA VAL A 340 -3.72 7.12 13.14
C VAL A 340 -4.87 7.67 12.31
N ASN A 341 -5.66 6.79 11.70
CA ASN A 341 -6.88 7.22 10.99
C ASN A 341 -7.83 7.98 11.92
N PRO A 342 -8.68 8.88 11.40
CA PRO A 342 -9.77 9.45 12.19
C PRO A 342 -10.70 8.33 12.68
N GLY A 343 -11.13 8.42 13.92
CA GLY A 343 -11.93 7.37 14.53
C GLY A 343 -11.87 7.40 16.05
N THR A 344 -12.39 6.34 16.66
CA THR A 344 -12.41 6.17 18.11
C THR A 344 -11.53 4.99 18.49
N TYR A 345 -10.67 5.18 19.50
CA TYR A 345 -9.66 4.22 19.90
C TYR A 345 -9.69 3.95 21.41
N THR A 346 -9.16 2.79 21.78
CA THR A 346 -8.71 2.50 23.15
C THR A 346 -7.20 2.60 23.20
N ILE A 347 -6.66 3.36 24.15
CA ILE A 347 -5.22 3.51 24.35
C ILE A 347 -4.82 2.72 25.57
N THR A 348 -3.90 1.78 25.41
CA THR A 348 -3.37 0.98 26.50
C THR A 348 -1.96 1.42 26.83
N ILE A 349 -1.66 1.57 28.12
CA ILE A 349 -0.39 2.09 28.61
C ILE A 349 0.14 1.14 29.68
N GLN A 350 1.28 0.50 29.40
CA GLN A 350 1.99 -0.37 30.34
C GLN A 350 3.24 0.35 30.84
N ALA A 351 3.30 0.67 32.13
CA ALA A 351 4.48 1.19 32.77
C ALA A 351 5.60 0.15 32.84
N LEU A 352 6.84 0.58 32.55
CA LEU A 352 8.03 -0.25 32.63
C LEU A 352 8.75 -0.02 33.97
N ALA A 353 9.59 -0.99 34.36
CA ALA A 353 10.43 -1.00 35.57
C ALA A 353 9.72 -1.01 36.95
N MET A 354 8.51 -0.46 37.09
CA MET A 354 7.74 -0.54 38.34
C MET A 354 7.07 -1.90 38.55
N LYS A 355 6.70 -2.20 39.80
CA LYS A 355 6.00 -3.42 40.21
C LYS A 355 4.72 -3.08 40.96
N GLY A 356 3.78 -4.02 40.99
CA GLY A 356 2.50 -3.86 41.65
C GLY A 356 1.34 -4.25 40.74
N ILE A 357 0.13 -3.91 41.15
CA ILE A 357 -1.09 -4.24 40.42
C ILE A 357 -1.50 -3.14 39.43
N ASN A 358 -1.08 -1.88 39.66
CA ASN A 358 -1.47 -0.71 38.87
C ASN A 358 -0.31 -0.31 37.96
N THR A 359 0.13 -1.24 37.11
CA THR A 359 1.19 -1.00 36.11
C THR A 359 0.65 -0.83 34.69
N TYR A 360 -0.67 -0.95 34.53
CA TYR A 360 -1.39 -0.94 33.28
C TYR A 360 -2.62 -0.04 33.40
N THR A 361 -2.93 0.70 32.34
CA THR A 361 -4.18 1.46 32.23
C THR A 361 -4.72 1.44 30.80
N GLU A 362 -6.03 1.62 30.68
CA GLU A 362 -6.72 1.78 29.40
C GLU A 362 -7.52 3.08 29.43
N ILE A 363 -7.44 3.82 28.33
CA ILE A 363 -8.22 5.04 28.10
C ILE A 363 -9.11 4.73 26.90
N GLU A 364 -10.38 4.47 27.17
CA GLU A 364 -11.38 4.15 26.16
C GLU A 364 -11.96 5.40 25.51
N ASN A 365 -12.58 5.22 24.35
CA ASN A 365 -13.34 6.25 23.65
C ASN A 365 -12.52 7.51 23.27
N VAL A 366 -11.24 7.33 22.95
CA VAL A 366 -10.38 8.43 22.48
C VAL A 366 -10.71 8.73 21.03
N THR A 367 -11.43 9.82 20.79
CA THR A 367 -11.77 10.27 19.44
C THR A 367 -10.63 11.08 18.82
N VAL A 368 -10.25 10.68 17.61
CA VAL A 368 -9.21 11.29 16.79
C VAL A 368 -9.85 11.89 15.55
N GLN A 369 -9.57 13.16 15.30
CA GLN A 369 -10.07 13.90 14.13
C GLN A 369 -8.97 14.00 13.08
N ALA A 370 -9.36 14.05 11.79
CA ALA A 370 -8.43 14.26 10.69
C ALA A 370 -7.62 15.54 10.88
N GLY A 371 -6.29 15.45 10.78
CA GLY A 371 -5.36 16.57 10.96
C GLY A 371 -5.28 17.15 12.38
N GLY A 372 -6.05 16.63 13.35
CA GLY A 372 -6.08 17.10 14.73
C GLY A 372 -5.02 16.46 15.63
N LEU A 373 -4.77 17.07 16.79
CA LEU A 373 -3.96 16.47 17.87
C LEU A 373 -4.86 16.17 19.08
N THR A 374 -5.00 14.90 19.43
CA THR A 374 -5.70 14.45 20.63
C THR A 374 -4.69 14.18 21.75
N PRO A 375 -4.59 15.03 22.78
CA PRO A 375 -3.66 14.83 23.89
C PRO A 375 -4.16 13.74 24.84
N VAL A 376 -3.23 12.88 25.27
CA VAL A 376 -3.46 11.75 26.17
C VAL A 376 -2.34 11.73 27.19
N ALA A 377 -2.72 11.78 28.46
CA ALA A 377 -1.78 11.79 29.58
C ALA A 377 -2.14 10.71 30.61
N CYS A 378 -1.12 10.07 31.17
CA CYS A 378 -1.25 9.16 32.30
C CYS A 378 -0.10 9.40 33.28
N ASP A 379 -0.42 9.51 34.56
CA ASP A 379 0.55 9.58 35.65
C ASP A 379 0.37 8.35 36.55
N PHE A 380 1.39 7.53 36.64
CA PHE A 380 1.46 6.42 37.57
C PHE A 380 1.94 6.91 38.93
N GLU A 381 1.68 6.12 39.96
CA GLU A 381 2.15 6.41 41.31
C GLU A 381 2.99 5.26 41.83
N THR A 382 4.12 5.60 42.45
CA THR A 382 5.03 4.64 43.06
C THR A 382 5.66 5.18 44.35
N GLY A 383 6.04 4.27 45.24
CA GLY A 383 6.96 4.48 46.35
C GLY A 383 8.03 3.38 46.36
N THR A 384 9.02 3.52 47.24
CA THR A 384 10.15 2.59 47.36
C THR A 384 10.08 1.81 48.65
N ALA A 385 10.06 0.48 48.57
CA ALA A 385 10.31 -0.38 49.73
C ALA A 385 11.79 -0.81 49.75
N PHE A 386 12.55 -0.36 50.73
CA PHE A 386 13.91 -0.82 50.97
C PHE A 386 13.95 -1.89 52.06
N ILE A 387 14.34 -3.11 51.69
CA ILE A 387 14.38 -4.26 52.60
C ILE A 387 15.84 -4.67 52.82
N ASP A 388 16.27 -4.64 54.09
CA ASP A 388 17.58 -5.11 54.53
C ASP A 388 17.43 -6.26 55.54
N ALA A 389 18.34 -7.23 55.45
CA ALA A 389 18.40 -8.37 56.35
C ALA A 389 19.80 -8.41 56.97
N ARG A 390 19.88 -8.49 58.29
CA ARG A 390 21.17 -8.47 59.02
C ARG A 390 21.41 -9.73 59.82
N GLY A 391 22.67 -10.16 59.84
CA GLY A 391 23.20 -11.22 60.69
C GLY A 391 24.56 -10.78 61.24
N ASP A 392 24.76 -10.94 62.54
CA ASP A 392 26.01 -10.57 63.24
C ASP A 392 26.44 -9.11 62.96
N GLY A 393 25.45 -8.22 62.87
CA GLY A 393 25.64 -6.78 62.63
C GLY A 393 25.79 -6.37 61.17
N ASN A 394 25.96 -7.32 60.23
CA ASN A 394 26.21 -7.04 58.81
C ASN A 394 24.99 -7.38 57.93
N SER A 395 24.84 -6.72 56.78
CA SER A 395 23.83 -7.10 55.79
C SER A 395 24.14 -8.46 55.17
N ILE A 396 23.13 -9.33 55.10
CA ILE A 396 23.23 -10.72 54.64
C ILE A 396 22.30 -10.97 53.46
N ASP A 397 22.71 -11.90 52.62
CA ASP A 397 21.95 -12.27 51.43
C ASP A 397 20.70 -13.06 51.80
N SER A 398 19.56 -12.56 51.34
CA SER A 398 18.23 -13.09 51.61
C SER A 398 17.35 -12.97 50.37
N VAL A 399 16.44 -13.91 50.19
CA VAL A 399 15.35 -13.79 49.21
C VAL A 399 14.20 -13.03 49.84
N VAL A 400 13.72 -12.00 49.16
CA VAL A 400 12.53 -11.23 49.50
C VAL A 400 11.43 -11.57 48.51
N ASN A 401 10.23 -11.83 49.02
CA ASN A 401 9.00 -11.95 48.26
C ASN A 401 7.98 -10.96 48.79
N ILE A 402 7.34 -10.22 47.90
CA ILE A 402 6.40 -9.15 48.22
C ILE A 402 5.05 -9.48 47.58
N GLU A 403 4.04 -9.59 48.43
CA GLU A 403 2.65 -9.86 48.08
C GLU A 403 1.79 -8.65 48.41
N GLU A 404 0.97 -8.20 47.47
CA GLU A 404 0.04 -7.10 47.68
C GLU A 404 -1.17 -7.59 48.47
N VAL A 405 -1.50 -6.92 49.58
CA VAL A 405 -2.45 -7.45 50.58
C VAL A 405 -3.87 -7.55 50.03
N SER A 406 -4.30 -6.61 49.20
CA SER A 406 -5.66 -6.56 48.64
C SER A 406 -5.95 -7.70 47.68
N SER A 407 -5.03 -8.00 46.76
CA SER A 407 -5.21 -9.03 45.74
C SER A 407 -4.59 -10.39 46.09
N GLY A 408 -3.70 -10.43 47.08
CA GLY A 408 -2.90 -11.63 47.41
C GLY A 408 -1.90 -12.00 46.32
N LYS A 409 -1.67 -11.14 45.31
CA LYS A 409 -0.74 -11.42 44.22
C LYS A 409 0.69 -11.13 44.66
N ASN A 410 1.61 -12.03 44.32
CA ASN A 410 3.04 -11.76 44.40
C ASN A 410 3.41 -10.76 43.29
N VAL A 411 3.85 -9.56 43.68
CA VAL A 411 4.13 -8.46 42.75
C VAL A 411 5.62 -8.19 42.54
N ALA A 412 6.45 -8.61 43.49
CA ALA A 412 7.89 -8.43 43.39
C ALA A 412 8.66 -9.50 44.18
N SER A 413 9.84 -9.86 43.68
CA SER A 413 10.80 -10.69 44.39
C SER A 413 12.23 -10.29 44.03
N GLY A 414 13.19 -10.61 44.90
CA GLY A 414 14.57 -10.26 44.67
C GLY A 414 15.50 -10.71 45.79
N ARG A 415 16.81 -10.63 45.54
CA ARG A 415 17.85 -10.90 46.53
C ARG A 415 18.40 -9.62 47.12
N THR A 416 18.56 -9.57 48.44
CA THR A 416 19.20 -8.45 49.15
C THR A 416 20.72 -8.41 48.95
N TYR A 417 21.34 -9.55 48.67
CA TYR A 417 22.80 -9.67 48.72
C TYR A 417 23.33 -9.09 50.05
N ASN A 418 24.52 -8.50 50.07
CA ASN A 418 25.11 -7.88 51.25
C ASN A 418 24.82 -6.37 51.38
N ARG A 419 23.72 -5.87 50.80
CA ARG A 419 23.44 -4.42 50.73
C ARG A 419 21.96 -4.01 50.86
N GLY A 420 21.07 -4.96 51.14
CA GLY A 420 19.63 -4.73 51.05
C GLY A 420 19.15 -4.59 49.60
N ARG A 421 17.85 -4.36 49.43
CA ARG A 421 17.25 -4.19 48.09
C ARG A 421 16.07 -3.24 48.10
N GLU A 422 16.04 -2.38 47.09
CA GLU A 422 14.91 -1.53 46.75
C GLU A 422 13.92 -2.25 45.84
N PHE A 423 12.65 -1.99 46.09
CA PHE A 423 11.53 -2.41 45.26
C PHE A 423 10.66 -1.18 44.99
N LEU A 424 10.56 -0.80 43.71
CA LEU A 424 9.67 0.27 43.28
C LEU A 424 8.26 -0.31 43.11
N LEU A 425 7.36 0.03 44.04
CA LEU A 425 6.03 -0.53 44.16
C LEU A 425 4.97 0.57 43.95
N ASN A 426 3.78 0.21 43.47
CA ASN A 426 2.62 1.10 43.60
C ASN A 426 2.33 1.41 45.10
N PRO A 427 1.67 2.53 45.42
CA PRO A 427 1.23 2.78 46.79
C PRO A 427 0.26 1.70 47.29
N GLY A 428 0.40 1.31 48.56
CA GLY A 428 -0.49 0.34 49.19
C GLY A 428 0.17 -0.51 50.27
N MET A 429 -0.57 -1.54 50.69
CA MET A 429 -0.17 -2.46 51.76
C MET A 429 0.43 -3.74 51.20
N TYR A 430 1.58 -4.14 51.73
CA TYR A 430 2.34 -5.29 51.25
C TYR A 430 2.75 -6.23 52.36
N LYS A 431 2.56 -7.52 52.15
CA LYS A 431 3.13 -8.59 52.98
C LYS A 431 4.48 -8.99 52.39
N VAL A 432 5.53 -8.80 53.19
CA VAL A 432 6.92 -9.08 52.81
C VAL A 432 7.37 -10.33 53.56
N LYS A 433 7.87 -11.32 52.82
CA LYS A 433 8.51 -12.51 53.35
C LYS A 433 9.98 -12.50 53.00
N VAL A 434 10.84 -12.61 54.00
CA VAL A 434 12.30 -12.62 53.83
C VAL A 434 12.87 -13.93 54.36
N ALA A 435 13.65 -14.63 53.52
CA ALA A 435 14.30 -15.88 53.85
C ALA A 435 15.83 -15.75 53.67
N PRO A 436 16.63 -15.96 54.72
CA PRO A 436 18.08 -15.84 54.63
C PRO A 436 18.69 -16.96 53.80
N LEU A 437 19.82 -16.68 53.16
CA LEU A 437 20.58 -17.61 52.34
C LEU A 437 21.99 -17.86 52.92
N GLY A 438 22.74 -18.75 52.27
CA GLY A 438 24.15 -19.01 52.60
C GLY A 438 24.33 -19.52 54.02
N ASN A 439 25.23 -18.90 54.77
CA ASN A 439 25.57 -19.27 56.16
C ASN A 439 24.40 -19.07 57.15
N TYR A 440 23.33 -18.38 56.73
CA TYR A 440 22.18 -18.07 57.56
C TYR A 440 20.92 -18.83 57.13
N LYS A 441 21.00 -19.73 56.15
CA LYS A 441 19.85 -20.46 55.56
C LYS A 441 19.05 -21.30 56.56
N ASP A 442 19.67 -21.67 57.68
CA ASP A 442 19.06 -22.50 58.73
C ASP A 442 18.11 -21.68 59.62
N ARG A 443 18.17 -20.34 59.53
CA ARG A 443 17.31 -19.43 60.30
C ARG A 443 15.93 -19.33 59.64
N LYS A 444 14.87 -19.28 60.48
CA LYS A 444 13.47 -19.26 60.00
C LYS A 444 13.18 -17.96 59.25
N ALA A 445 12.53 -18.07 58.09
CA ALA A 445 12.04 -16.92 57.33
C ALA A 445 11.09 -16.06 58.18
N GLN A 446 11.20 -14.74 58.04
CA GLN A 446 10.35 -13.77 58.73
C GLN A 446 9.33 -13.16 57.76
N SER A 447 8.16 -12.79 58.26
CA SER A 447 7.11 -12.12 57.48
C SER A 447 6.56 -10.94 58.25
N PHE A 448 6.33 -9.82 57.57
CA PHE A 448 5.78 -8.59 58.13
C PHE A 448 5.01 -7.84 57.06
N THR A 449 4.23 -6.84 57.49
CA THR A 449 3.51 -5.95 56.57
C THR A 449 4.20 -4.59 56.54
N ILE A 450 4.24 -3.97 55.37
CA ILE A 450 4.67 -2.58 55.17
C ILE A 450 3.59 -1.80 54.42
N GLU A 451 3.54 -0.51 54.65
CA GLU A 451 2.85 0.46 53.81
C GLU A 451 3.87 1.16 52.91
N VAL A 452 3.54 1.29 51.63
CA VAL A 452 4.32 2.07 50.68
C VAL A 452 3.49 3.27 50.28
N GLU A 453 4.03 4.47 50.52
CA GLU A 453 3.40 5.73 50.19
C GLU A 453 3.98 6.34 48.91
N LYS A 454 3.18 7.18 48.24
CA LYS A 454 3.57 7.83 46.99
C LYS A 454 4.81 8.71 47.20
N GLY A 455 5.86 8.45 46.43
CA GLY A 455 7.09 9.25 46.41
C GLY A 455 7.99 9.04 47.63
N GLU A 456 7.61 8.20 48.58
CA GLU A 456 8.38 7.96 49.81
C GLU A 456 9.19 6.66 49.77
N THR A 457 10.16 6.55 50.67
CA THR A 457 10.95 5.34 50.87
C THR A 457 10.65 4.71 52.23
N THR A 458 9.93 3.59 52.22
CA THR A 458 9.70 2.77 53.41
C THR A 458 10.88 1.82 53.62
N THR A 459 11.63 2.03 54.70
CA THR A 459 12.79 1.18 55.06
C THR A 459 12.42 0.15 56.11
N LYS A 460 12.73 -1.13 55.85
CA LYS A 460 12.63 -2.18 56.85
C LYS A 460 13.91 -3.01 56.94
N THR A 461 14.52 -2.97 58.11
CA THR A 461 15.63 -3.87 58.47
C THR A 461 15.12 -4.96 59.41
N ILE A 462 15.45 -6.20 59.10
CA ILE A 462 15.20 -7.34 59.96
C ILE A 462 16.52 -7.99 60.37
N THR A 463 16.56 -8.52 61.59
CA THR A 463 17.72 -9.25 62.10
C THR A 463 17.36 -10.72 62.20
N PHE A 464 18.21 -11.57 61.63
CA PHE A 464 18.10 -13.02 61.75
C PHE A 464 18.96 -13.53 62.90
#